data_AF-A0A956P513-F1
#
_entry.id   AF-A0A956P513-F1
#
_cell.length_a   1.000
_cell.length_b   1.000
_cell.length_c   1.000
_cell.angle_alpha   90.00
_cell.angle_beta   90.00
_cell.angle_gamma   90.00
#
_symmetry.space_group_name_H-M   'P 1'
#
loop_
_entity.id
_entity.type
_entity.pdbx_description
1 polymer ?
#
loop_
_entity_poly.entity_id
_entity_poly.type
_entity_poly.pdbx_seq_one_letter_code
_entity_poly.pdbx_strand_id
1 'polypeptide(L)'
;MKLRGRGSFTFGETLALMIATGTGVAAVAHAVTVPNLFVAGTTASADEVNANFAALVDAVTSLEARVDALEAVGGGALAPFVSVDENEINGMAGPHVLITGANLHVRSGSGATDDDDALRGLGNLIVGYNEDSGAPERTGSHNLVVGPNHAYLSYGGMLGGTDNTVSAPSASVTGGNGNTASGDAASVSGGINNTASGPYSSVSGGGQNVASGDSSSITGGGGEDPDEGNVASGFRSSITGGEVNRAYGQWSTITGGRENTTGEVDALDVGAWSVVAGGRNNLSTGFYATVTGGGSDVLDDGNVASGAYASVSGGKINEASGEGASVGGGSRNTASGQFASVSAGRSSIAGGTNSGVSGGFDSQATGTYASVSAGESNRAVGQASSVVGGRSNRAEARNSTISGGQSNTTGIAGESLIGRYASVSGGQGNTATGSHASVSGGENNLASGPSASISGGGSGDPAFGNVASGFYSSVTGGRRAVASGDNSHVSAGDQNIASGFLSSVSGGQENEASGSSAAVCGGERNVSSGDRSSVTGGDGNEASA
;
A
#
# COMPACT_ATOMS: atom_id res chain seq x y z
N MET A 1 78.74 -54.99 52.94
CA MET A 1 78.09 -53.98 53.81
C MET A 1 76.62 -54.38 53.93
N LYS A 2 76.13 -54.73 55.13
CA LYS A 2 74.73 -55.17 55.35
C LYS A 2 73.84 -53.93 55.47
N LEU A 3 72.93 -53.71 54.51
CA LEU A 3 71.85 -52.73 54.63
C LEU A 3 70.53 -53.49 54.87
N ARG A 4 69.88 -53.25 56.02
CA ARG A 4 68.53 -53.77 56.35
C ARG A 4 67.50 -52.71 55.97
N GLY A 5 66.72 -52.95 54.91
CA GLY A 5 65.54 -52.15 54.57
C GLY A 5 64.27 -52.70 55.21
N ARG A 6 63.46 -51.83 55.84
CA ARG A 6 62.09 -52.11 56.32
C ARG A 6 61.10 -51.45 55.35
N GLY A 7 60.11 -52.22 54.87
CA GLY A 7 58.91 -51.69 54.20
C GLY A 7 58.50 -52.50 52.97
N SER A 8 57.30 -53.09 52.97
CA SER A 8 56.69 -53.78 51.83
C SER A 8 55.72 -52.85 51.10
N PHE A 9 55.78 -52.81 49.77
CA PHE A 9 54.72 -52.26 48.92
C PHE A 9 54.36 -53.27 47.83
N THR A 10 53.08 -53.57 47.69
CA THR A 10 52.49 -54.41 46.63
C THR A 10 51.68 -53.52 45.70
N PHE A 11 51.93 -53.58 44.39
CA PHE A 11 51.03 -53.04 43.36
C PHE A 11 50.43 -54.20 42.57
N GLY A 12 49.10 -54.25 42.52
CA GLY A 12 48.31 -55.23 41.78
C GLY A 12 47.86 -54.73 40.40
N GLU A 13 47.66 -55.70 39.51
CA GLU A 13 46.81 -55.79 38.30
C GLU A 13 46.75 -54.60 37.33
N THR A 14 47.19 -54.85 36.08
CA THR A 14 47.11 -53.92 34.96
C THR A 14 45.85 -54.16 34.13
N LEU A 15 44.90 -53.22 34.14
CA LEU A 15 43.80 -53.11 33.19
C LEU A 15 44.24 -52.16 32.06
N ALA A 16 44.31 -52.65 30.82
CA ALA A 16 44.69 -51.86 29.65
C ALA A 16 43.49 -51.03 29.13
N LEU A 17 43.57 -49.70 29.23
CA LEU A 17 42.68 -48.78 28.53
C LEU A 17 43.46 -48.14 27.37
N MET A 18 43.13 -48.51 26.12
CA MET A 18 43.63 -47.81 24.93
C MET A 18 42.91 -46.47 24.78
N ILE A 19 43.65 -45.37 24.71
CA ILE A 19 43.16 -44.08 24.19
C ILE A 19 43.90 -43.81 22.89
N ALA A 20 43.15 -43.77 21.78
CA ALA A 20 43.69 -43.40 20.47
C ALA A 20 43.91 -41.87 20.41
N THR A 21 45.14 -41.43 20.17
CA THR A 21 45.45 -40.04 19.79
C THR A 21 45.87 -40.01 18.31
N GLY A 22 45.30 -39.08 17.55
CA GLY A 22 45.38 -38.99 16.08
C GLY A 22 46.75 -38.62 15.48
N THR A 23 47.87 -38.88 16.16
CA THR A 23 49.23 -38.64 15.65
C THR A 23 50.11 -39.91 15.63
N GLY A 24 49.52 -41.10 15.71
CA GLY A 24 50.21 -42.34 15.34
C GLY A 24 51.39 -42.73 16.25
N VAL A 25 51.49 -42.18 17.47
CA VAL A 25 52.44 -42.67 18.47
C VAL A 25 51.67 -43.55 19.46
N ALA A 26 51.79 -44.86 19.29
CA ALA A 26 51.25 -45.84 20.23
C ALA A 26 51.92 -45.66 21.60
N ALA A 27 51.26 -44.97 22.52
CA ALA A 27 51.68 -44.93 23.92
C ALA A 27 51.34 -46.27 24.57
N VAL A 28 52.25 -47.25 24.47
CA VAL A 28 52.16 -48.48 25.25
C VAL A 28 52.41 -48.15 26.72
N ALA A 29 51.51 -48.57 27.61
CA ALA A 29 51.65 -48.40 29.05
C ALA A 29 52.99 -48.99 29.53
N HIS A 30 53.83 -48.17 30.17
CA HIS A 30 55.13 -48.63 30.67
C HIS A 30 54.95 -49.19 32.09
N ALA A 31 54.80 -50.50 32.21
CA ALA A 31 54.89 -51.18 33.49
C ALA A 31 56.37 -51.32 33.86
N VAL A 32 56.81 -50.66 34.94
CA VAL A 32 58.14 -50.91 35.51
C VAL A 32 58.14 -52.33 36.06
N THR A 33 58.72 -53.26 35.32
CA THR A 33 58.84 -54.66 35.74
C THR A 33 60.10 -54.77 36.59
N VAL A 34 59.95 -54.75 37.91
CA VAL A 34 61.06 -54.99 38.81
C VAL A 34 61.39 -56.50 38.82
N PRO A 35 62.60 -56.92 38.44
CA PRO A 35 62.92 -58.33 38.26
C PRO A 35 62.94 -59.16 39.55
N ASN A 36 63.13 -58.53 40.72
CA ASN A 36 63.23 -59.20 42.02
C ASN A 36 62.27 -58.62 43.05
N LEU A 37 61.48 -59.47 43.73
CA LEU A 37 60.58 -59.06 44.82
C LEU A 37 61.19 -59.45 46.17
N PHE A 38 61.41 -58.50 47.08
CA PHE A 38 62.05 -58.77 48.36
C PHE A 38 61.03 -59.10 49.46
N VAL A 39 61.25 -60.20 50.18
CA VAL A 39 60.42 -60.63 51.32
C VAL A 39 61.08 -60.22 52.64
N ALA A 40 60.32 -59.59 53.53
CA ALA A 40 60.84 -59.10 54.80
C ALA A 40 61.49 -60.21 55.64
N GLY A 41 62.71 -59.97 56.14
CA GLY A 41 63.47 -60.92 56.96
C GLY A 41 64.43 -61.83 56.19
N THR A 42 64.39 -61.82 54.85
CA THR A 42 65.36 -62.53 53.99
C THR A 42 66.53 -61.60 53.58
N THR A 43 67.68 -62.18 53.22
CA THR A 43 68.84 -61.39 52.78
C THR A 43 68.77 -61.22 51.27
N ALA A 44 68.57 -59.99 50.80
CA ALA A 44 68.70 -59.65 49.39
C ALA A 44 70.17 -59.67 48.97
N SER A 45 70.48 -60.30 47.83
CA SER A 45 71.81 -60.20 47.22
C SER A 45 72.05 -58.78 46.69
N ALA A 46 73.30 -58.32 46.73
CA ALA A 46 73.66 -57.05 46.09
C ALA A 46 73.30 -57.06 44.59
N ASP A 47 73.42 -58.21 43.94
CA ASP A 47 73.12 -58.36 42.51
C ASP A 47 71.61 -58.21 42.22
N GLU A 48 70.74 -58.70 43.12
CA GLU A 48 69.28 -58.59 42.97
C GLU A 48 68.78 -57.15 43.15
N VAL A 49 69.37 -56.43 44.12
CA VAL A 49 69.09 -55.00 44.35
C VAL A 49 69.59 -54.18 43.17
N ASN A 50 70.80 -54.46 42.68
CA ASN A 50 71.39 -53.78 41.52
C ASN A 50 70.58 -54.04 40.24
N ALA A 51 70.03 -55.25 40.05
CA ALA A 51 69.17 -55.55 38.91
C ALA A 51 67.84 -54.78 38.95
N ASN A 52 67.21 -54.61 40.12
CA ASN A 52 66.04 -53.73 40.26
C ASN A 52 66.39 -52.26 40.02
N PHE A 53 67.57 -51.81 40.47
CA PHE A 53 68.04 -50.45 40.24
C PHE A 53 68.31 -50.20 38.76
N ALA A 54 68.92 -51.16 38.05
CA ALA A 54 69.13 -51.09 36.61
C ALA A 54 67.80 -51.00 35.84
N ALA A 55 66.80 -51.84 36.19
CA ALA A 55 65.48 -51.77 35.58
C ALA A 55 64.77 -50.42 35.83
N LEU A 56 64.97 -49.81 36.99
CA LEU A 56 64.46 -48.46 37.28
C LEU A 56 65.21 -47.39 36.49
N VAL A 57 66.55 -47.49 36.38
CA VAL A 57 67.38 -46.58 35.57
C VAL A 57 66.98 -46.64 34.09
N ASP A 58 66.75 -47.83 33.54
CA ASP A 58 66.29 -48.01 32.16
C ASP A 58 64.90 -47.39 31.95
N ALA A 59 63.98 -47.55 32.91
CA ALA A 59 62.66 -46.94 32.87
C ALA A 59 62.71 -45.40 32.94
N VAL A 60 63.58 -44.84 33.79
CA VAL A 60 63.80 -43.38 33.88
C VAL A 60 64.41 -42.85 32.59
N THR A 61 65.43 -43.51 32.05
CA THR A 61 66.07 -43.13 30.78
C THR A 61 65.07 -43.14 29.62
N SER A 62 64.17 -44.14 29.59
CA SER A 62 63.07 -44.21 28.62
C SER A 62 62.05 -43.08 28.79
N LEU A 63 61.75 -42.70 30.04
CA LEU A 63 60.86 -41.58 30.34
C LEU A 63 61.48 -40.24 29.94
N GLU A 64 62.77 -40.03 30.23
CA GLU A 64 63.54 -38.84 29.82
C GLU A 64 63.54 -38.72 28.28
N ALA A 65 63.83 -39.79 27.56
CA ALA A 65 63.77 -39.79 26.09
C ALA A 65 62.37 -39.46 25.55
N ARG A 66 61.29 -39.82 26.27
CA ARG A 66 59.92 -39.45 25.91
C ARG A 66 59.61 -38.00 26.23
N VAL A 67 60.11 -37.48 27.34
CA VAL A 67 59.99 -36.05 27.69
C VAL A 67 60.71 -35.22 26.64
N ASP A 68 61.95 -35.57 26.29
CA ASP A 68 62.71 -34.91 25.22
C ASP A 68 61.95 -34.95 23.89
N ALA A 69 61.34 -36.09 23.54
CA ALA A 69 60.53 -36.21 22.33
C ALA A 69 59.24 -35.37 22.40
N LEU A 70 58.62 -35.25 23.58
CA LEU A 70 57.41 -34.44 23.79
C LEU A 70 57.74 -32.94 23.79
N GLU A 71 58.87 -32.56 24.37
CA GLU A 71 59.41 -31.19 24.40
C GLU A 71 59.91 -30.75 23.03
N ALA A 72 60.49 -31.65 22.23
CA ALA A 72 60.81 -31.39 20.82
C ALA A 72 59.56 -31.16 19.96
N VAL A 73 58.41 -31.72 20.38
CA VAL A 73 57.07 -31.41 19.82
C VAL A 73 56.42 -30.21 20.53
N GLY A 74 56.96 -29.79 21.68
CA GLY A 74 56.50 -28.74 22.59
C GLY A 74 56.58 -27.35 21.99
N GLY A 75 55.64 -27.09 21.10
CA GLY A 75 55.48 -25.85 20.34
C GLY A 75 54.60 -26.09 19.10
N GLY A 76 54.60 -27.31 18.57
CA GLY A 76 53.82 -27.70 17.40
C GLY A 76 54.09 -26.81 16.18
N ALA A 77 53.40 -27.10 15.07
CA ALA A 77 53.43 -26.21 13.89
C ALA A 77 52.76 -24.84 14.12
N LEU A 78 52.11 -24.64 15.28
CA LEU A 78 51.29 -23.47 15.59
C LEU A 78 52.02 -22.41 16.42
N ALA A 79 53.09 -22.73 17.16
CA ALA A 79 53.82 -21.79 18.01
C ALA A 79 54.24 -20.46 17.33
N PRO A 80 54.62 -20.42 16.04
CA PRO A 80 54.94 -19.16 15.37
C PRO A 80 53.73 -18.24 15.16
N PHE A 81 52.51 -18.77 15.23
CA PHE A 81 51.29 -18.07 14.84
C PHE A 81 50.29 -17.88 15.98
N VAL A 82 50.29 -18.75 16.99
CA VAL A 82 49.35 -18.70 18.11
C VAL A 82 50.10 -18.51 19.41
N SER A 83 49.76 -17.46 20.15
CA SER A 83 50.30 -17.20 21.49
C SER A 83 49.17 -16.90 22.48
N VAL A 84 49.40 -17.22 23.76
CA VAL A 84 48.53 -16.80 24.85
C VAL A 84 49.21 -15.67 25.61
N ASP A 85 48.56 -14.52 25.75
CA ASP A 85 49.02 -13.42 26.60
C ASP A 85 48.10 -13.28 27.81
N GLU A 86 48.67 -13.46 29.00
CA GLU A 86 47.95 -13.39 30.28
C GLU A 86 47.71 -11.95 30.76
N ASN A 87 48.41 -10.97 30.17
CA ASN A 87 48.32 -9.58 30.57
C ASN A 87 47.07 -8.90 30.00
N GLU A 88 46.76 -7.73 30.54
CA GLU A 88 45.73 -6.87 29.97
C GLU A 88 46.17 -6.34 28.59
N ILE A 89 45.37 -6.60 27.55
CA ILE A 89 45.55 -6.03 26.21
C ILE A 89 44.34 -5.15 25.89
N ASN A 90 44.58 -3.89 25.52
CA ASN A 90 43.54 -2.92 25.14
C ASN A 90 42.41 -2.77 26.19
N GLY A 91 42.69 -2.90 27.49
CA GLY A 91 41.69 -2.78 28.55
C GLY A 91 40.86 -4.05 28.82
N MET A 92 41.16 -5.17 28.13
CA MET A 92 40.49 -6.46 28.35
C MET A 92 41.37 -7.35 29.22
N ALA A 93 40.77 -8.04 30.20
CA ALA A 93 41.48 -9.02 30.99
C ALA A 93 41.86 -10.24 30.14
N GLY A 94 43.10 -10.71 30.29
CA GLY A 94 43.54 -11.98 29.72
C GLY A 94 42.94 -13.19 30.42
N PRO A 95 43.28 -14.41 29.96
CA PRO A 95 44.21 -14.69 28.86
C PRO A 95 43.63 -14.35 27.47
N HIS A 96 44.48 -13.82 26.60
CA HIS A 96 44.18 -13.55 25.19
C HIS A 96 44.84 -14.59 24.30
N VAL A 97 44.04 -15.25 23.46
CA VAL A 97 44.59 -16.06 22.36
C VAL A 97 44.80 -15.14 21.16
N LEU A 98 46.05 -14.94 20.77
CA LEU A 98 46.45 -14.09 19.66
C LEU A 98 46.87 -14.95 18.47
N ILE A 99 46.35 -14.62 17.29
CA ILE A 99 46.77 -15.18 16.02
C ILE A 99 47.58 -14.10 15.28
N THR A 100 48.90 -14.26 15.21
CA THR A 100 49.82 -13.26 14.65
C THR A 100 50.50 -13.81 13.39
N GLY A 101 50.51 -13.03 12.31
CA GLY A 101 51.14 -13.45 11.05
C GLY A 101 50.45 -14.61 10.33
N ALA A 102 49.21 -14.96 10.72
CA ALA A 102 48.40 -16.02 10.12
C ALA A 102 46.93 -15.59 9.96
N ASN A 103 46.23 -16.19 9.01
CA ASN A 103 44.77 -16.11 8.88
C ASN A 103 44.11 -17.26 9.66
N LEU A 104 42.96 -17.01 10.30
CA LEU A 104 42.14 -18.06 10.89
C LEU A 104 41.15 -18.59 9.84
N HIS A 105 41.26 -19.86 9.48
CA HIS A 105 40.30 -20.54 8.63
C HIS A 105 39.46 -21.51 9.46
N VAL A 106 38.15 -21.28 9.53
CA VAL A 106 37.18 -22.19 10.14
C VAL A 106 36.43 -22.87 8.99
N ARG A 107 36.56 -24.20 8.87
CA ARG A 107 36.10 -24.97 7.70
C ARG A 107 35.37 -26.22 8.15
N SER A 108 34.37 -26.67 7.39
CA SER A 108 33.68 -27.94 7.65
C SER A 108 34.52 -29.17 7.29
N GLY A 109 35.46 -29.01 6.35
CA GLY A 109 36.37 -30.07 5.88
C GLY A 109 35.92 -30.77 4.60
N SER A 110 34.76 -30.43 4.03
CA SER A 110 34.29 -30.95 2.73
C SER A 110 35.11 -30.45 1.55
N GLY A 111 35.56 -29.19 1.60
CA GLY A 111 36.27 -28.53 0.51
C GLY A 111 35.44 -27.54 -0.29
N ALA A 112 34.15 -27.36 0.07
CA ALA A 112 33.22 -26.40 -0.53
C ALA A 112 32.51 -25.55 0.54
N THR A 113 32.00 -24.37 0.15
CA THR A 113 31.33 -23.43 1.09
C THR A 113 29.91 -23.87 1.45
N ASP A 114 29.24 -24.57 0.54
CA ASP A 114 27.94 -25.20 0.71
C ASP A 114 28.00 -26.55 1.44
N ASP A 115 29.19 -26.93 1.91
CA ASP A 115 29.48 -28.23 2.53
C ASP A 115 29.16 -29.44 1.64
N ASP A 116 29.27 -29.30 0.31
CA ASP A 116 28.82 -30.27 -0.69
C ASP A 116 27.33 -30.65 -0.50
N ASP A 117 26.49 -29.65 -0.22
CA ASP A 117 25.06 -29.76 0.12
C ASP A 117 24.74 -30.59 1.37
N ALA A 118 25.75 -31.09 2.08
CA ALA A 118 25.54 -31.98 3.22
C ALA A 118 25.20 -31.24 4.50
N LEU A 119 25.60 -29.98 4.61
CA LEU A 119 25.30 -29.06 5.71
C LEU A 119 25.36 -29.77 7.07
N ARG A 120 26.59 -30.15 7.48
CA ARG A 120 26.84 -30.97 8.68
C ARG A 120 26.92 -30.18 9.98
N GLY A 121 26.64 -28.87 9.98
CA GLY A 121 26.78 -28.02 11.16
C GLY A 121 28.21 -27.61 11.51
N LEU A 122 29.20 -27.95 10.66
CA LEU A 122 30.62 -27.71 10.90
C LEU A 122 31.13 -26.46 10.16
N GLY A 123 32.28 -25.93 10.59
CA GLY A 123 32.90 -24.76 9.96
C GLY A 123 32.35 -23.41 10.42
N ASN A 124 31.55 -23.37 11.49
CA ASN A 124 30.99 -22.14 12.05
C ASN A 124 31.92 -21.52 13.12
N LEU A 125 31.96 -20.18 13.22
CA LEU A 125 32.56 -19.44 14.34
C LEU A 125 31.46 -19.03 15.32
N ILE A 126 31.47 -19.62 16.52
CA ILE A 126 30.50 -19.32 17.58
C ILE A 126 31.17 -18.44 18.64
N VAL A 127 30.59 -17.26 18.90
CA VAL A 127 31.01 -16.34 19.96
C VAL A 127 29.96 -16.38 21.07
N GLY A 128 30.33 -16.94 22.22
CA GLY A 128 29.39 -17.36 23.27
C GLY A 128 29.10 -18.86 23.16
N TYR A 129 27.90 -19.29 23.56
CA TYR A 129 27.53 -20.71 23.58
C TYR A 129 26.48 -21.10 22.56
N ASN A 130 25.80 -20.12 21.96
CA ASN A 130 24.56 -20.35 21.23
C ASN A 130 23.67 -21.32 22.02
N GLU A 131 23.27 -20.89 23.21
CA GLU A 131 22.53 -21.67 24.18
C GLU A 131 21.33 -22.37 23.53
N ASP A 132 20.92 -23.49 24.11
CA ASP A 132 19.80 -24.28 23.61
C ASP A 132 18.67 -24.27 24.64
N SER A 133 17.59 -23.53 24.33
CA SER A 133 16.33 -23.57 25.09
C SER A 133 15.19 -24.30 24.37
N GLY A 134 15.43 -24.96 23.22
CA GLY A 134 14.34 -25.47 22.37
C GLY A 134 14.69 -26.40 21.20
N ALA A 135 15.91 -26.95 21.15
CA ALA A 135 16.46 -27.78 20.07
C ALA A 135 16.37 -27.16 18.65
N PRO A 136 16.89 -25.94 18.43
CA PRO A 136 16.91 -25.32 17.10
C PRO A 136 17.79 -26.12 16.11
N GLU A 137 17.38 -26.15 14.83
CA GLU A 137 18.15 -26.82 13.77
C GLU A 137 19.44 -26.04 13.42
N ARG A 138 20.58 -26.74 13.45
CA ARG A 138 21.94 -26.17 13.31
C ARG A 138 22.79 -26.95 12.31
N THR A 139 22.21 -27.22 11.15
CA THR A 139 22.87 -27.95 10.05
C THR A 139 23.76 -27.04 9.20
N GLY A 140 23.55 -25.73 9.24
CA GLY A 140 24.33 -24.78 8.45
C GLY A 140 25.85 -24.78 8.72
N SER A 141 26.63 -24.39 7.72
CA SER A 141 28.10 -24.34 7.77
C SER A 141 28.63 -22.92 7.53
N HIS A 142 29.87 -22.62 7.90
CA HIS A 142 30.53 -21.35 7.55
C HIS A 142 29.79 -20.06 8.01
N ASN A 143 29.12 -20.12 9.16
CA ASN A 143 28.39 -18.98 9.75
C ASN A 143 29.19 -18.31 10.88
N LEU A 144 28.92 -17.02 11.12
CA LEU A 144 29.29 -16.30 12.36
C LEU A 144 28.06 -16.21 13.27
N VAL A 145 28.16 -16.73 14.49
CA VAL A 145 27.02 -16.81 15.43
C VAL A 145 27.39 -16.14 16.74
N VAL A 146 26.59 -15.16 17.17
CA VAL A 146 26.84 -14.33 18.36
C VAL A 146 25.57 -14.19 19.19
N GLY A 147 25.50 -14.93 20.31
CA GLY A 147 24.34 -14.93 21.21
C GLY A 147 23.57 -16.26 21.23
N PRO A 148 22.49 -16.34 22.03
CA PRO A 148 21.77 -17.59 22.29
C PRO A 148 20.68 -17.96 21.27
N ASN A 149 20.33 -19.24 21.25
CA ASN A 149 19.12 -19.81 20.61
C ASN A 149 19.00 -19.61 19.09
N HIS A 150 20.10 -19.36 18.39
CA HIS A 150 20.08 -19.23 16.95
C HIS A 150 19.90 -20.57 16.23
N ALA A 151 19.11 -20.55 15.16
CA ALA A 151 18.98 -21.61 14.17
C ALA A 151 19.67 -21.20 12.87
N TYR A 152 20.44 -22.11 12.28
CA TYR A 152 21.11 -21.88 11.00
C TYR A 152 21.10 -23.15 10.17
N LEU A 153 20.48 -23.09 8.99
CA LEU A 153 20.24 -24.25 8.13
C LEU A 153 20.99 -24.16 6.79
N SER A 154 21.76 -23.09 6.56
CA SER A 154 22.50 -22.86 5.32
C SER A 154 23.91 -22.32 5.60
N TYR A 155 24.53 -21.63 4.65
CA TYR A 155 25.93 -21.23 4.73
C TYR A 155 26.18 -19.75 4.45
N GLY A 156 27.32 -19.27 4.94
CA GLY A 156 27.77 -17.88 4.75
C GLY A 156 26.95 -16.84 5.50
N GLY A 157 26.21 -17.26 6.53
CA GLY A 157 25.34 -16.40 7.30
C GLY A 157 25.99 -15.73 8.50
N MET A 158 25.36 -14.66 8.97
CA MET A 158 25.71 -13.96 10.20
C MET A 158 24.48 -13.88 11.10
N LEU A 159 24.63 -14.27 12.36
CA LEU A 159 23.56 -14.30 13.35
C LEU A 159 24.04 -13.58 14.61
N GLY A 160 23.34 -12.53 14.99
CA GLY A 160 23.54 -11.80 16.24
C GLY A 160 22.23 -11.64 16.99
N GLY A 161 22.26 -11.51 18.31
CA GLY A 161 21.06 -11.26 19.14
C GLY A 161 20.57 -12.51 19.84
N THR A 162 19.25 -12.77 19.82
CA THR A 162 18.64 -13.93 20.49
C THR A 162 17.57 -14.55 19.63
N ASP A 163 17.56 -15.88 19.51
CA ASP A 163 16.43 -16.61 18.88
C ASP A 163 16.18 -16.19 17.42
N ASN A 164 17.26 -16.05 16.65
CA ASN A 164 17.19 -15.68 15.23
C ASN A 164 17.46 -16.89 14.34
N THR A 165 16.82 -16.92 13.17
CA THR A 165 16.92 -18.01 12.18
C THR A 165 17.51 -17.51 10.86
N VAL A 166 18.54 -18.19 10.35
CA VAL A 166 19.06 -18.01 8.98
C VAL A 166 19.01 -19.33 8.23
N SER A 167 18.22 -19.42 7.17
CA SER A 167 17.99 -20.70 6.47
C SER A 167 18.30 -20.71 4.97
N ALA A 168 18.85 -19.61 4.44
CA ALA A 168 19.23 -19.49 3.04
C ALA A 168 20.69 -19.04 2.85
N PRO A 169 21.28 -19.27 1.66
CA PRO A 169 22.67 -18.90 1.40
C PRO A 169 22.91 -17.40 1.57
N SER A 170 24.03 -17.04 2.19
CA SER A 170 24.46 -15.65 2.39
C SER A 170 23.45 -14.74 3.11
N ALA A 171 22.43 -15.31 3.76
CA ALA A 171 21.44 -14.54 4.50
C ALA A 171 21.98 -14.13 5.88
N SER A 172 21.48 -13.01 6.41
CA SER A 172 22.00 -12.46 7.67
C SER A 172 20.92 -11.90 8.58
N VAL A 173 21.12 -12.11 9.88
CA VAL A 173 20.39 -11.43 10.95
C VAL A 173 21.42 -10.83 11.89
N THR A 174 21.64 -9.52 11.84
CA THR A 174 22.75 -8.91 12.60
C THR A 174 22.41 -8.60 14.06
N GLY A 175 21.14 -8.71 14.46
CA GLY A 175 20.70 -8.43 15.82
C GLY A 175 19.21 -8.69 16.04
N GLY A 176 18.70 -8.28 17.21
CA GLY A 176 17.29 -8.38 17.55
C GLY A 176 16.86 -9.73 18.10
N ASN A 177 15.55 -9.96 18.19
CA ASN A 177 14.95 -11.15 18.75
C ASN A 177 13.89 -11.78 17.82
N GLY A 178 13.93 -13.09 17.59
CA GLY A 178 12.88 -13.78 16.86
C GLY A 178 12.88 -13.55 15.34
N ASN A 179 13.95 -12.98 14.77
CA ASN A 179 13.99 -12.62 13.36
C ASN A 179 14.39 -13.80 12.47
N THR A 180 13.84 -13.84 11.26
CA THR A 180 14.09 -14.89 10.26
C THR A 180 14.59 -14.29 8.94
N ALA A 181 15.73 -14.76 8.45
CA ALA A 181 16.20 -14.50 7.08
C ALA A 181 16.29 -15.83 6.31
N SER A 182 15.37 -16.03 5.37
CA SER A 182 15.16 -17.31 4.67
C SER A 182 15.15 -17.20 3.15
N GLY A 183 15.32 -16.00 2.59
CA GLY A 183 15.60 -15.79 1.17
C GLY A 183 17.10 -15.76 0.88
N ASP A 184 17.51 -16.14 -0.34
CA ASP A 184 18.91 -16.04 -0.78
C ASP A 184 19.42 -14.60 -0.64
N ALA A 185 20.55 -14.41 0.05
CA ALA A 185 21.11 -13.11 0.41
C ALA A 185 20.14 -12.14 1.13
N ALA A 186 19.10 -12.65 1.79
CA ALA A 186 18.16 -11.82 2.57
C ALA A 186 18.82 -11.28 3.86
N SER A 187 18.41 -10.10 4.31
CA SER A 187 19.01 -9.47 5.50
C SER A 187 17.97 -8.90 6.46
N VAL A 188 18.12 -9.18 7.75
CA VAL A 188 17.40 -8.50 8.83
C VAL A 188 18.39 -7.82 9.76
N SER A 189 18.34 -6.48 9.85
CA SER A 189 19.31 -5.74 10.65
C SER A 189 19.06 -5.81 12.17
N GLY A 190 17.82 -6.08 12.58
CA GLY A 190 17.40 -6.14 13.98
C GLY A 190 15.88 -6.11 14.14
N GLY A 191 15.41 -5.75 15.35
CA GLY A 191 13.99 -5.68 15.69
C GLY A 191 13.45 -6.97 16.29
N ILE A 192 12.12 -7.11 16.31
CA ILE A 192 11.41 -8.24 16.92
C ILE A 192 10.58 -8.96 15.85
N ASN A 193 10.74 -10.27 15.71
CA ASN A 193 9.90 -11.12 14.86
C ASN A 193 9.80 -10.68 13.39
N ASN A 194 10.84 -10.08 12.82
CA ASN A 194 10.84 -9.71 11.40
C ASN A 194 11.23 -10.90 10.51
N THR A 195 10.64 -10.99 9.33
CA THR A 195 10.91 -12.04 8.34
C THR A 195 11.33 -11.44 7.00
N ALA A 196 12.51 -11.79 6.52
CA ALA A 196 12.98 -11.54 5.16
C ALA A 196 13.09 -12.88 4.41
N SER A 197 12.10 -13.22 3.60
CA SER A 197 11.98 -14.52 2.93
C SER A 197 12.08 -14.47 1.40
N GLY A 198 11.96 -13.29 0.81
CA GLY A 198 12.23 -13.08 -0.62
C GLY A 198 13.73 -13.11 -0.93
N PRO A 199 14.18 -13.60 -2.10
CA PRO A 199 15.55 -13.42 -2.55
C PRO A 199 15.93 -11.93 -2.52
N TYR A 200 17.11 -11.60 -1.99
CA TYR A 200 17.61 -10.23 -1.85
C TYR A 200 16.70 -9.28 -1.04
N SER A 201 15.73 -9.81 -0.28
CA SER A 201 14.82 -8.98 0.50
C SER A 201 15.49 -8.47 1.78
N SER A 202 15.01 -7.35 2.30
CA SER A 202 15.59 -6.74 3.50
C SER A 202 14.57 -6.16 4.47
N VAL A 203 14.85 -6.32 5.76
CA VAL A 203 14.12 -5.63 6.84
C VAL A 203 15.10 -4.91 7.76
N SER A 204 14.97 -3.59 7.88
CA SER A 204 15.85 -2.76 8.72
C SER A 204 15.19 -2.39 10.05
N GLY A 205 14.87 -3.38 10.88
CA GLY A 205 14.31 -3.19 12.23
C GLY A 205 12.78 -3.19 12.29
N GLY A 206 12.23 -2.72 13.40
CA GLY A 206 10.78 -2.73 13.65
C GLY A 206 10.29 -4.04 14.26
N GLY A 207 8.97 -4.25 14.23
CA GLY A 207 8.32 -5.44 14.76
C GLY A 207 7.42 -6.13 13.73
N GLN A 208 7.48 -7.46 13.65
CA GLN A 208 6.55 -8.30 12.89
C GLN A 208 6.51 -8.02 11.37
N ASN A 209 7.54 -7.37 10.80
CA ASN A 209 7.53 -7.03 9.38
C ASN A 209 7.89 -8.24 8.51
N VAL A 210 7.25 -8.36 7.33
CA VAL A 210 7.46 -9.48 6.39
C VAL A 210 7.81 -8.96 5.00
N ALA A 211 9.08 -9.14 4.59
CA ALA A 211 9.57 -8.86 3.25
C ALA A 211 9.75 -10.17 2.46
N SER A 212 8.71 -10.57 1.71
CA SER A 212 8.64 -11.86 1.01
C SER A 212 8.75 -11.77 -0.51
N GLY A 213 8.64 -10.57 -1.09
CA GLY A 213 8.86 -10.35 -2.51
C GLY A 213 10.35 -10.39 -2.85
N ASP A 214 10.71 -10.87 -4.04
CA ASP A 214 12.09 -10.77 -4.53
C ASP A 214 12.50 -9.29 -4.59
N SER A 215 13.63 -8.98 -3.95
CA SER A 215 14.19 -7.65 -3.80
C SER A 215 13.25 -6.66 -3.09
N SER A 216 12.30 -7.14 -2.29
CA SER A 216 11.42 -6.27 -1.50
C SER A 216 12.13 -5.73 -0.26
N SER A 217 11.68 -4.59 0.25
CA SER A 217 12.32 -3.97 1.42
C SER A 217 11.32 -3.33 2.38
N ILE A 218 11.61 -3.45 3.68
CA ILE A 218 10.88 -2.76 4.75
C ILE A 218 11.86 -2.03 5.65
N THR A 219 11.66 -0.72 5.84
CA THR A 219 12.51 0.10 6.72
C THR A 219 11.76 0.45 8.00
N GLY A 220 11.83 -0.43 9.00
CA GLY A 220 11.24 -0.24 10.33
C GLY A 220 9.70 -0.23 10.34
N GLY A 221 9.14 0.30 11.43
CA GLY A 221 7.70 0.28 11.68
C GLY A 221 7.20 -1.07 12.20
N GLY A 222 5.90 -1.29 12.07
CA GLY A 222 5.19 -2.41 12.65
C GLY A 222 4.94 -2.22 14.15
N GLY A 223 4.64 -3.33 14.82
CA GLY A 223 4.36 -3.36 16.25
C GLY A 223 4.78 -4.67 16.89
N GLU A 224 4.48 -4.85 18.17
CA GLU A 224 4.83 -6.08 18.89
C GLU A 224 3.82 -7.20 18.59
N ASP A 225 2.57 -6.82 18.29
CA ASP A 225 1.51 -7.76 17.99
C ASP A 225 1.62 -8.30 16.55
N PRO A 226 1.36 -9.60 16.31
CA PRO A 226 1.49 -10.23 14.98
C PRO A 226 0.70 -9.54 13.86
N ASP A 227 -0.39 -8.85 14.21
CA ASP A 227 -1.26 -8.18 13.25
C ASP A 227 -0.81 -6.75 12.90
N GLU A 228 0.20 -6.21 13.59
CA GLU A 228 0.68 -4.83 13.44
C GLU A 228 1.80 -4.68 12.40
N GLY A 229 2.36 -5.80 11.93
CA GLY A 229 3.46 -5.85 10.98
C GLY A 229 3.15 -5.29 9.59
N ASN A 230 4.18 -4.73 8.93
CA ASN A 230 4.09 -4.39 7.51
C ASN A 230 4.43 -5.59 6.63
N VAL A 231 3.82 -5.70 5.45
CA VAL A 231 4.03 -6.82 4.50
C VAL A 231 4.40 -6.28 3.12
N ALA A 232 5.59 -6.61 2.63
CA ALA A 232 6.08 -6.27 1.30
C ALA A 232 6.34 -7.55 0.50
N SER A 233 5.34 -7.98 -0.29
CA SER A 233 5.39 -9.24 -1.06
C SER A 233 5.44 -9.08 -2.57
N GLY A 234 5.18 -7.89 -3.11
CA GLY A 234 5.39 -7.58 -4.53
C GLY A 234 6.86 -7.62 -4.94
N PHE A 235 7.15 -8.01 -6.18
CA PHE A 235 8.51 -7.94 -6.74
C PHE A 235 9.03 -6.50 -6.65
N ARG A 236 10.17 -6.28 -5.99
CA ARG A 236 10.77 -4.95 -5.75
C ARG A 236 9.82 -3.96 -5.07
N SER A 237 8.86 -4.43 -4.27
CA SER A 237 8.02 -3.54 -3.49
C SER A 237 8.77 -2.97 -2.28
N SER A 238 8.36 -1.79 -1.81
CA SER A 238 9.01 -1.15 -0.66
C SER A 238 8.01 -0.52 0.32
N ILE A 239 8.32 -0.64 1.61
CA ILE A 239 7.59 0.03 2.69
C ILE A 239 8.58 0.78 3.58
N THR A 240 8.32 2.06 3.83
CA THR A 240 9.16 2.90 4.72
C THR A 240 8.40 3.24 6.01
N GLY A 241 8.42 2.32 6.98
CA GLY A 241 7.81 2.48 8.29
C GLY A 241 6.28 2.37 8.31
N GLY A 242 5.66 2.91 9.36
CA GLY A 242 4.21 2.80 9.58
C GLY A 242 3.80 1.45 10.18
N GLU A 243 2.50 1.19 10.26
CA GLU A 243 1.90 0.01 10.89
C GLU A 243 0.88 -0.63 9.93
N VAL A 244 0.83 -1.96 9.82
CA VAL A 244 -0.20 -2.67 9.03
C VAL A 244 -0.22 -2.31 7.53
N ASN A 245 0.88 -1.82 6.94
CA ASN A 245 0.92 -1.51 5.51
C ASN A 245 1.21 -2.75 4.66
N ARG A 246 0.60 -2.83 3.47
CA ARG A 246 0.62 -4.00 2.58
C ARG A 246 1.02 -3.62 1.15
N ALA A 247 2.22 -3.98 0.73
CA ALA A 247 2.76 -3.71 -0.60
C ALA A 247 2.82 -4.98 -1.45
N TYR A 248 1.71 -5.27 -2.14
CA TYR A 248 1.49 -6.46 -2.97
C TYR A 248 1.84 -6.23 -4.45
N GLY A 249 1.66 -5.01 -4.96
CA GLY A 249 1.96 -4.67 -6.35
C GLY A 249 3.46 -4.75 -6.68
N GLN A 250 3.80 -5.16 -7.91
CA GLN A 250 5.19 -5.12 -8.39
C GLN A 250 5.69 -3.68 -8.49
N TRP A 251 6.92 -3.41 -8.06
CA TRP A 251 7.50 -2.06 -7.96
C TRP A 251 6.65 -1.05 -7.17
N SER A 252 5.74 -1.52 -6.32
CA SER A 252 4.89 -0.62 -5.54
C SER A 252 5.63 -0.03 -4.35
N THR A 253 5.18 1.12 -3.88
CA THR A 253 5.81 1.82 -2.75
C THR A 253 4.78 2.36 -1.78
N ILE A 254 5.01 2.12 -0.48
CA ILE A 254 4.26 2.76 0.60
C ILE A 254 5.22 3.51 1.52
N THR A 255 5.06 4.83 1.64
CA THR A 255 5.94 5.66 2.50
C THR A 255 5.34 5.91 3.88
N GLY A 256 4.99 4.83 4.58
CA GLY A 256 4.50 4.84 5.96
C GLY A 256 2.98 4.97 6.09
N GLY A 257 2.53 5.49 7.24
CA GLY A 257 1.11 5.56 7.59
C GLY A 257 0.59 4.27 8.23
N ARG A 258 -0.73 4.09 8.26
CA ARG A 258 -1.38 2.92 8.87
C ARG A 258 -2.35 2.26 7.91
N GLU A 259 -2.36 0.94 7.83
CA GLU A 259 -3.36 0.17 7.06
C GLU A 259 -3.39 0.50 5.55
N ASN A 260 -2.31 1.03 4.96
CA ASN A 260 -2.30 1.34 3.52
C ASN A 260 -1.99 0.10 2.68
N THR A 261 -2.62 -0.02 1.51
CA THR A 261 -2.45 -1.16 0.61
C THR A 261 -2.15 -0.72 -0.83
N THR A 262 -1.16 -1.35 -1.45
CA THR A 262 -0.88 -1.25 -2.89
C THR A 262 -1.00 -2.63 -3.52
N GLY A 263 -1.75 -2.72 -4.62
CA GLY A 263 -2.01 -3.99 -5.33
C GLY A 263 -2.96 -4.94 -4.61
N GLU A 264 -3.03 -6.17 -5.11
CA GLU A 264 -3.83 -7.26 -4.54
C GLU A 264 -2.97 -8.50 -4.32
N VAL A 265 -3.35 -9.32 -3.35
CA VAL A 265 -2.66 -10.57 -3.04
C VAL A 265 -2.76 -11.51 -4.26
N ASP A 266 -1.64 -12.12 -4.64
CA ASP A 266 -1.54 -13.13 -5.72
C ASP A 266 -1.95 -12.65 -7.13
N ALA A 267 -2.07 -11.34 -7.35
CA ALA A 267 -2.38 -10.77 -8.65
C ALA A 267 -1.13 -10.13 -9.27
N LEU A 268 -0.57 -10.78 -10.31
CA LEU A 268 0.72 -10.38 -10.88
C LEU A 268 0.76 -8.93 -11.41
N ASP A 269 -0.36 -8.34 -11.83
CA ASP A 269 -0.38 -7.01 -12.46
C ASP A 269 -1.29 -5.99 -11.75
N VAL A 270 -1.89 -6.34 -10.60
CA VAL A 270 -2.74 -5.40 -9.87
C VAL A 270 -1.87 -4.49 -9.00
N GLY A 271 -2.01 -3.18 -9.19
CA GLY A 271 -1.24 -2.16 -8.46
C GLY A 271 0.24 -2.12 -8.81
N ALA A 272 0.65 -2.65 -9.97
CA ALA A 272 2.04 -2.52 -10.40
C ALA A 272 2.40 -1.03 -10.61
N TRP A 273 3.59 -0.65 -10.14
CA TRP A 273 4.09 0.73 -10.06
C TRP A 273 3.20 1.70 -9.27
N SER A 274 2.29 1.18 -8.43
CA SER A 274 1.40 2.03 -7.64
C SER A 274 2.09 2.57 -6.39
N VAL A 275 1.66 3.76 -5.97
CA VAL A 275 2.26 4.48 -4.83
C VAL A 275 1.19 4.89 -3.84
N VAL A 276 1.46 4.66 -2.56
CA VAL A 276 0.76 5.30 -1.46
C VAL A 276 1.76 6.10 -0.62
N ALA A 277 1.64 7.42 -0.59
CA ALA A 277 2.62 8.25 0.11
C ALA A 277 2.41 8.35 1.63
N GLY A 278 1.36 7.72 2.17
CA GLY A 278 1.10 7.62 3.60
C GLY A 278 -0.40 7.68 3.92
N GLY A 279 -0.73 8.26 5.08
CA GLY A 279 -2.12 8.38 5.53
C GLY A 279 -2.64 7.11 6.19
N ARG A 280 -3.97 6.95 6.26
CA ARG A 280 -4.61 5.80 6.89
C ARG A 280 -5.59 5.11 5.95
N ASN A 281 -5.47 3.79 5.83
CA ASN A 281 -6.41 2.96 5.09
C ASN A 281 -6.58 3.43 3.63
N ASN A 282 -5.49 3.71 2.92
CA ASN A 282 -5.54 4.07 1.50
C ASN A 282 -5.28 2.85 0.61
N LEU A 283 -5.98 2.73 -0.50
CA LEU A 283 -5.90 1.61 -1.43
C LEU A 283 -5.50 2.09 -2.84
N SER A 284 -4.40 1.55 -3.38
CA SER A 284 -3.92 1.86 -4.73
C SER A 284 -3.71 0.57 -5.55
N THR A 285 -4.70 0.20 -6.34
CA THR A 285 -4.75 -1.06 -7.12
C THR A 285 -4.66 -0.86 -8.63
N GLY A 286 -4.77 0.37 -9.12
CA GLY A 286 -4.56 0.66 -10.54
C GLY A 286 -3.08 0.60 -10.93
N PHE A 287 -2.80 0.20 -12.17
CA PHE A 287 -1.47 0.30 -12.77
C PHE A 287 -1.00 1.76 -12.83
N TYR A 288 0.17 2.08 -12.27
CA TYR A 288 0.65 3.46 -12.04
C TYR A 288 -0.28 4.36 -11.18
N ALA A 289 -1.22 3.78 -10.42
CA ALA A 289 -2.12 4.57 -9.60
C ALA A 289 -1.39 5.19 -8.40
N THR A 290 -1.82 6.38 -7.98
CA THR A 290 -1.21 7.11 -6.87
C THR A 290 -2.26 7.60 -5.87
N VAL A 291 -2.03 7.32 -4.58
CA VAL A 291 -2.72 7.99 -3.47
C VAL A 291 -1.69 8.70 -2.61
N THR A 292 -1.74 10.03 -2.53
CA THR A 292 -0.70 10.79 -1.80
C THR A 292 -0.92 10.89 -0.30
N GLY A 293 -2.08 10.45 0.22
CA GLY A 293 -2.35 10.40 1.66
C GLY A 293 -3.82 10.61 1.98
N GLY A 294 -4.10 11.24 3.13
CA GLY A 294 -5.46 11.30 3.67
C GLY A 294 -5.92 9.94 4.20
N GLY A 295 -7.22 9.70 4.30
CA GLY A 295 -7.75 8.43 4.76
C GLY A 295 -9.03 8.51 5.57
N SER A 296 -9.36 7.38 6.20
CA SER A 296 -10.46 7.25 7.16
C SER A 296 -10.05 6.30 8.29
N ASP A 297 -10.65 6.49 9.46
CA ASP A 297 -10.50 5.59 10.61
C ASP A 297 -11.43 4.38 10.54
N VAL A 298 -12.37 4.38 9.59
CA VAL A 298 -13.29 3.27 9.35
C VAL A 298 -12.61 2.29 8.41
N LEU A 299 -12.61 1.00 8.77
CA LEU A 299 -12.09 -0.08 7.92
C LEU A 299 -12.78 -0.06 6.55
N ASP A 300 -12.01 -0.34 5.50
CA ASP A 300 -12.44 -0.32 4.08
C ASP A 300 -13.01 1.01 3.53
N ASP A 301 -12.99 2.10 4.31
CA ASP A 301 -13.51 3.42 3.94
C ASP A 301 -12.36 4.37 3.50
N GLY A 302 -11.43 3.85 2.72
CA GLY A 302 -10.20 4.52 2.32
C GLY A 302 -10.32 5.53 1.19
N ASN A 303 -9.23 6.26 0.91
CA ASN A 303 -9.07 6.80 -0.45
C ASN A 303 -8.63 5.66 -1.37
N VAL A 304 -9.27 5.55 -2.53
CA VAL A 304 -9.10 4.43 -3.47
C VAL A 304 -8.68 4.97 -4.85
N ALA A 305 -7.58 4.46 -5.40
CA ALA A 305 -7.17 4.69 -6.78
C ALA A 305 -7.04 3.33 -7.50
N SER A 306 -8.10 2.93 -8.23
CA SER A 306 -8.20 1.60 -8.86
C SER A 306 -8.13 1.62 -10.39
N GLY A 307 -8.36 2.78 -11.02
CA GLY A 307 -8.15 2.94 -12.46
C GLY A 307 -6.66 2.99 -12.83
N ALA A 308 -6.29 2.53 -14.02
CA ALA A 308 -4.92 2.73 -14.52
C ALA A 308 -4.62 4.23 -14.63
N TYR A 309 -3.44 4.66 -14.15
CA TYR A 309 -3.05 6.07 -14.04
C TYR A 309 -3.97 6.94 -13.18
N ALA A 310 -4.84 6.33 -12.35
CA ALA A 310 -5.72 7.08 -11.47
C ALA A 310 -4.94 7.76 -10.35
N SER A 311 -5.40 8.93 -9.92
CA SER A 311 -4.74 9.69 -8.85
C SER A 311 -5.74 10.23 -7.84
N VAL A 312 -5.45 10.05 -6.55
CA VAL A 312 -6.14 10.72 -5.45
C VAL A 312 -5.13 11.53 -4.64
N SER A 313 -5.27 12.86 -4.65
CA SER A 313 -4.32 13.76 -3.95
C SER A 313 -4.52 13.83 -2.43
N GLY A 314 -5.55 13.16 -1.89
CA GLY A 314 -5.80 13.03 -0.45
C GLY A 314 -7.27 13.20 -0.08
N GLY A 315 -7.53 13.68 1.14
CA GLY A 315 -8.88 13.83 1.68
C GLY A 315 -9.40 12.57 2.37
N LYS A 316 -10.74 12.41 2.45
CA LYS A 316 -11.40 11.30 3.15
C LYS A 316 -12.41 10.57 2.28
N ILE A 317 -12.20 9.27 2.05
CA ILE A 317 -13.11 8.39 1.30
C ILE A 317 -13.29 8.88 -0.15
N ASN A 318 -12.20 9.20 -0.85
CA ASN A 318 -12.25 9.62 -2.25
C ASN A 318 -11.88 8.46 -3.17
N GLU A 319 -12.58 8.30 -4.29
CA GLU A 319 -12.40 7.18 -5.23
C GLU A 319 -12.09 7.69 -6.64
N ALA A 320 -11.00 7.22 -7.23
CA ALA A 320 -10.69 7.37 -8.65
C ALA A 320 -10.60 5.98 -9.30
N SER A 321 -11.67 5.56 -9.98
CA SER A 321 -11.81 4.21 -10.56
C SER A 321 -11.78 4.16 -12.08
N GLY A 322 -11.94 5.30 -12.77
CA GLY A 322 -11.73 5.38 -14.22
C GLY A 322 -10.25 5.43 -14.62
N GLU A 323 -9.91 4.95 -15.81
CA GLU A 323 -8.55 5.14 -16.37
C GLU A 323 -8.23 6.63 -16.51
N GLY A 324 -7.09 7.07 -15.96
CA GLY A 324 -6.67 8.46 -15.91
C GLY A 324 -7.58 9.36 -15.08
N ALA A 325 -8.46 8.79 -14.25
CA ALA A 325 -9.35 9.56 -13.40
C ALA A 325 -8.59 10.22 -12.25
N SER A 326 -9.02 11.42 -11.85
CA SER A 326 -8.34 12.18 -10.80
C SER A 326 -9.31 12.75 -9.78
N VAL A 327 -9.01 12.59 -8.50
CA VAL A 327 -9.66 13.32 -7.41
C VAL A 327 -8.63 14.19 -6.67
N GLY A 328 -8.80 15.51 -6.72
CA GLY A 328 -7.87 16.46 -6.10
C GLY A 328 -7.98 16.55 -4.57
N GLY A 329 -9.05 16.04 -3.97
CA GLY A 329 -9.23 15.98 -2.51
C GLY A 329 -10.70 16.05 -2.09
N GLY A 330 -10.94 16.59 -0.88
CA GLY A 330 -12.29 16.69 -0.32
C GLY A 330 -12.75 15.41 0.38
N SER A 331 -14.05 15.12 0.39
CA SER A 331 -14.57 13.89 1.02
C SER A 331 -15.71 13.22 0.26
N ARG A 332 -15.64 11.89 0.09
CA ARG A 332 -16.67 11.12 -0.62
C ARG A 332 -16.85 11.53 -2.08
N ASN A 333 -15.77 11.93 -2.74
CA ASN A 333 -15.79 12.25 -4.17
C ASN A 333 -15.42 11.02 -5.00
N THR A 334 -16.13 10.78 -6.10
CA THR A 334 -15.91 9.65 -7.00
C THR A 334 -15.66 10.13 -8.43
N ALA A 335 -14.52 9.79 -9.02
CA ALA A 335 -14.23 9.93 -10.44
C ALA A 335 -14.16 8.54 -11.09
N SER A 336 -15.26 8.10 -11.69
CA SER A 336 -15.41 6.74 -12.24
C SER A 336 -15.39 6.67 -13.77
N GLY A 337 -15.59 7.80 -14.45
CA GLY A 337 -15.43 7.87 -15.92
C GLY A 337 -13.96 7.90 -16.35
N GLN A 338 -13.67 7.42 -17.58
CA GLN A 338 -12.34 7.56 -18.16
C GLN A 338 -11.97 9.04 -18.30
N PHE A 339 -10.78 9.43 -17.82
CA PHE A 339 -10.31 10.82 -17.74
C PHE A 339 -11.27 11.76 -16.99
N ALA A 340 -12.11 11.21 -16.11
CA ALA A 340 -13.00 12.02 -15.28
C ALA A 340 -12.22 12.72 -14.18
N SER A 341 -12.65 13.91 -13.79
CA SER A 341 -11.99 14.68 -12.74
C SER A 341 -12.96 15.25 -11.72
N VAL A 342 -12.63 15.11 -10.44
CA VAL A 342 -13.26 15.87 -9.36
C VAL A 342 -12.17 16.69 -8.67
N SER A 343 -12.17 18.02 -8.81
CA SER A 343 -11.09 18.83 -8.26
C SER A 343 -11.14 18.91 -6.73
N ALA A 344 -12.33 19.08 -6.15
CA ALA A 344 -12.57 19.12 -4.70
C ALA A 344 -14.07 18.94 -4.39
N GLY A 345 -14.47 19.12 -3.12
CA GLY A 345 -15.87 19.14 -2.70
C GLY A 345 -16.24 17.99 -1.77
N ARG A 346 -17.54 17.72 -1.66
CA ARG A 346 -18.07 16.59 -0.88
C ARG A 346 -19.16 15.85 -1.64
N SER A 347 -19.12 14.52 -1.62
CA SER A 347 -20.17 13.67 -2.22
C SER A 347 -20.37 13.91 -3.72
N SER A 348 -19.34 14.34 -4.44
CA SER A 348 -19.46 14.67 -5.87
C SER A 348 -19.01 13.52 -6.78
N ILE A 349 -19.65 13.36 -7.93
CA ILE A 349 -19.45 12.25 -8.86
C ILE A 349 -19.14 12.78 -10.26
N ALA A 350 -17.97 12.44 -10.81
CA ALA A 350 -17.65 12.57 -12.23
C ALA A 350 -17.67 11.17 -12.86
N GLY A 351 -18.80 10.79 -13.45
CA GLY A 351 -19.07 9.43 -13.93
C GLY A 351 -19.00 9.24 -15.45
N GLY A 352 -19.04 10.33 -16.22
CA GLY A 352 -18.93 10.27 -17.67
C GLY A 352 -17.47 10.31 -18.15
N THR A 353 -17.18 9.76 -19.33
CA THR A 353 -15.87 9.94 -19.98
C THR A 353 -15.59 11.43 -20.22
N ASN A 354 -14.39 11.89 -19.84
CA ASN A 354 -13.99 13.30 -19.85
C ASN A 354 -14.93 14.24 -19.09
N SER A 355 -15.66 13.73 -18.10
CA SER A 355 -16.52 14.57 -17.25
C SER A 355 -15.72 15.28 -16.16
N GLY A 356 -16.26 16.39 -15.66
CA GLY A 356 -15.58 17.22 -14.66
C GLY A 356 -16.53 17.76 -13.61
N VAL A 357 -16.15 17.66 -12.34
CA VAL A 357 -16.76 18.41 -11.23
C VAL A 357 -15.67 19.24 -10.56
N SER A 358 -15.73 20.58 -10.67
CA SER A 358 -14.69 21.42 -10.05
C SER A 358 -14.86 21.56 -8.53
N GLY A 359 -16.09 21.42 -8.01
CA GLY A 359 -16.36 21.50 -6.58
C GLY A 359 -17.84 21.41 -6.23
N GLY A 360 -18.16 21.60 -4.95
CA GLY A 360 -19.54 21.65 -4.44
C GLY A 360 -19.91 20.51 -3.50
N PHE A 361 -21.20 20.41 -3.20
CA PHE A 361 -21.81 19.34 -2.42
C PHE A 361 -22.76 18.54 -3.30
N ASP A 362 -22.64 17.22 -3.30
CA ASP A 362 -23.59 16.30 -3.97
C ASP A 362 -23.77 16.55 -5.48
N SER A 363 -22.72 17.00 -6.18
CA SER A 363 -22.80 17.36 -7.60
C SER A 363 -22.40 16.20 -8.51
N GLN A 364 -23.10 16.00 -9.62
CA GLN A 364 -22.93 14.85 -10.51
C GLN A 364 -22.74 15.29 -11.97
N ALA A 365 -21.63 14.92 -12.58
CA ALA A 365 -21.38 15.02 -14.02
C ALA A 365 -21.27 13.60 -14.60
N THR A 366 -22.37 13.04 -15.12
CA THR A 366 -22.44 11.63 -15.55
C THR A 366 -22.50 11.45 -17.07
N GLY A 367 -22.80 12.50 -17.83
CA GLY A 367 -22.71 12.48 -19.29
C GLY A 367 -21.27 12.54 -19.80
N THR A 368 -20.99 11.96 -20.96
CA THR A 368 -19.71 12.16 -21.67
C THR A 368 -19.47 13.64 -21.91
N TYR A 369 -18.30 14.17 -21.54
CA TYR A 369 -17.97 15.61 -21.58
C TYR A 369 -18.86 16.51 -20.71
N ALA A 370 -19.64 15.94 -19.78
CA ALA A 370 -20.47 16.74 -18.90
C ALA A 370 -19.62 17.50 -17.87
N SER A 371 -20.10 18.68 -17.46
CA SER A 371 -19.40 19.49 -16.46
C SER A 371 -20.35 20.07 -15.42
N VAL A 372 -19.89 20.07 -14.16
CA VAL A 372 -20.48 20.86 -13.08
C VAL A 372 -19.38 21.70 -12.43
N SER A 373 -19.49 23.04 -12.46
CA SER A 373 -18.42 23.86 -11.90
C SER A 373 -18.51 23.97 -10.37
N ALA A 374 -19.69 24.22 -9.81
CA ALA A 374 -19.88 24.32 -8.35
C ALA A 374 -21.34 24.12 -7.91
N GLY A 375 -21.61 24.34 -6.62
CA GLY A 375 -22.96 24.43 -6.05
C GLY A 375 -23.38 23.20 -5.25
N GLU A 376 -24.69 23.00 -5.14
CA GLU A 376 -25.31 21.95 -4.33
C GLU A 376 -26.27 21.10 -5.17
N SER A 377 -26.12 19.78 -5.15
CA SER A 377 -27.03 18.82 -5.78
C SER A 377 -27.29 19.08 -7.28
N ASN A 378 -26.29 19.61 -7.99
CA ASN A 378 -26.38 19.88 -9.43
C ASN A 378 -26.07 18.63 -10.24
N ARG A 379 -26.81 18.39 -11.34
CA ARG A 379 -26.67 17.18 -12.17
C ARG A 379 -26.54 17.55 -13.65
N ALA A 380 -25.40 17.23 -14.25
CA ALA A 380 -25.15 17.30 -15.68
C ALA A 380 -25.09 15.87 -16.25
N VAL A 381 -26.18 15.43 -16.87
CA VAL A 381 -26.42 14.04 -17.28
C VAL A 381 -26.33 13.86 -18.79
N GLY A 382 -26.74 14.87 -19.57
CA GLY A 382 -26.65 14.83 -21.02
C GLY A 382 -25.20 14.86 -21.53
N GLN A 383 -24.96 14.30 -22.72
CA GLN A 383 -23.66 14.43 -23.39
C GLN A 383 -23.32 15.92 -23.60
N ALA A 384 -22.12 16.34 -23.19
CA ALA A 384 -21.64 17.72 -23.24
C ALA A 384 -22.61 18.73 -22.57
N SER A 385 -23.37 18.27 -21.57
CA SER A 385 -24.20 19.14 -20.75
C SER A 385 -23.35 19.90 -19.72
N SER A 386 -23.80 21.09 -19.33
CA SER A 386 -23.07 21.92 -18.37
C SER A 386 -24.02 22.53 -17.33
N VAL A 387 -23.61 22.45 -16.07
CA VAL A 387 -24.20 23.23 -14.98
C VAL A 387 -23.11 24.07 -14.33
N VAL A 388 -23.16 25.38 -14.49
CA VAL A 388 -22.12 26.26 -13.94
C VAL A 388 -22.23 26.35 -12.42
N GLY A 389 -23.44 26.40 -11.85
CA GLY A 389 -23.62 26.49 -10.40
C GLY A 389 -25.06 26.42 -9.92
N GLY A 390 -25.29 26.92 -8.70
CA GLY A 390 -26.62 26.99 -8.10
C GLY A 390 -26.99 25.75 -7.28
N ARG A 391 -28.29 25.51 -7.12
CA ARG A 391 -28.83 24.43 -6.28
C ARG A 391 -29.85 23.57 -7.01
N SER A 392 -29.66 22.26 -7.01
CA SER A 392 -30.62 21.30 -7.56
C SER A 392 -30.94 21.51 -9.05
N ASN A 393 -29.99 22.03 -9.84
CA ASN A 393 -30.17 22.20 -11.28
C ASN A 393 -29.89 20.89 -12.03
N ARG A 394 -30.64 20.63 -13.11
CA ARG A 394 -30.62 19.37 -13.83
C ARG A 394 -30.51 19.56 -15.35
N ALA A 395 -29.32 19.33 -15.90
CA ALA A 395 -29.07 19.36 -17.34
C ALA A 395 -29.11 17.94 -17.94
N GLU A 396 -30.28 17.52 -18.46
CA GLU A 396 -30.51 16.16 -18.97
C GLU A 396 -30.23 15.98 -20.46
N ALA A 397 -30.37 17.05 -21.23
CA ALA A 397 -30.28 16.98 -22.68
C ALA A 397 -28.85 17.10 -23.21
N ARG A 398 -28.61 16.58 -24.41
CA ARG A 398 -27.33 16.77 -25.11
C ARG A 398 -27.08 18.25 -25.42
N ASN A 399 -25.85 18.71 -25.17
CA ASN A 399 -25.39 20.08 -25.37
C ASN A 399 -26.24 21.13 -24.64
N SER A 400 -26.93 20.76 -23.55
CA SER A 400 -27.73 21.72 -22.78
C SER A 400 -26.90 22.43 -21.72
N THR A 401 -27.32 23.62 -21.34
CA THR A 401 -26.59 24.45 -20.36
C THR A 401 -27.52 25.05 -19.34
N ILE A 402 -27.13 24.98 -18.06
CA ILE A 402 -27.74 25.74 -16.99
C ILE A 402 -26.66 26.61 -16.34
N SER A 403 -26.81 27.93 -16.43
CA SER A 403 -25.79 28.85 -15.88
C SER A 403 -25.90 29.02 -14.36
N GLY A 404 -27.04 28.72 -13.75
CA GLY A 404 -27.21 28.79 -12.30
C GLY A 404 -28.66 28.75 -11.84
N GLY A 405 -28.94 29.34 -10.67
CA GLY A 405 -30.27 29.39 -10.09
C GLY A 405 -30.62 28.16 -9.27
N GLN A 406 -31.91 27.92 -9.07
CA GLN A 406 -32.41 26.82 -8.25
C GLN A 406 -33.44 25.96 -9.01
N SER A 407 -33.31 24.63 -8.95
CA SER A 407 -34.31 23.70 -9.46
C SER A 407 -34.64 23.89 -10.95
N ASN A 408 -33.69 24.41 -11.74
CA ASN A 408 -33.87 24.56 -13.18
C ASN A 408 -33.59 23.24 -13.90
N THR A 409 -34.32 22.96 -14.98
CA THR A 409 -34.20 21.73 -15.76
C THR A 409 -34.06 22.02 -17.25
N THR A 410 -33.15 21.33 -17.93
CA THR A 410 -33.13 21.24 -19.40
C THR A 410 -33.30 19.78 -19.82
N GLY A 411 -34.14 19.53 -20.82
CA GLY A 411 -34.44 18.18 -21.31
C GLY A 411 -35.36 17.37 -20.40
N ILE A 412 -35.46 16.08 -20.70
CA ILE A 412 -36.28 15.12 -19.95
C ILE A 412 -35.37 13.98 -19.46
N ALA A 413 -35.65 13.51 -18.25
CA ALA A 413 -34.94 12.40 -17.63
C ALA A 413 -34.86 11.18 -18.55
N GLY A 414 -33.65 10.70 -18.83
CA GLY A 414 -33.45 9.49 -19.66
C GLY A 414 -33.63 9.69 -21.17
N GLU A 415 -34.00 10.89 -21.62
CA GLU A 415 -34.32 11.20 -23.02
C GLU A 415 -33.33 12.22 -23.60
N SER A 416 -32.10 11.78 -23.90
CA SER A 416 -31.00 12.67 -24.29
C SER A 416 -31.26 13.50 -25.56
N LEU A 417 -32.20 13.07 -26.41
CA LEU A 417 -32.57 13.74 -27.66
C LEU A 417 -33.61 14.85 -27.45
N ILE A 418 -34.36 14.84 -26.35
CA ILE A 418 -35.37 15.86 -26.04
C ILE A 418 -34.67 17.02 -25.32
N GLY A 419 -34.85 18.24 -25.84
CA GLY A 419 -34.22 19.44 -25.28
C GLY A 419 -32.78 19.67 -25.73
N ARG A 420 -32.35 19.07 -26.85
CA ARG A 420 -30.98 19.29 -27.36
C ARG A 420 -30.72 20.77 -27.59
N TYR A 421 -29.57 21.26 -27.10
CA TYR A 421 -29.19 22.68 -27.10
C TYR A 421 -30.09 23.60 -26.28
N ALA A 422 -30.92 23.06 -25.38
CA ALA A 422 -31.72 23.88 -24.49
C ALA A 422 -30.84 24.61 -23.47
N SER A 423 -31.24 25.83 -23.09
CA SER A 423 -30.49 26.65 -22.14
C SER A 423 -31.39 27.27 -21.09
N VAL A 424 -30.93 27.25 -19.84
CA VAL A 424 -31.53 28.07 -18.77
C VAL A 424 -30.44 28.94 -18.15
N SER A 425 -30.57 30.27 -18.22
CA SER A 425 -29.54 31.16 -17.67
C SER A 425 -29.63 31.32 -16.15
N GLY A 426 -30.79 31.05 -15.53
CA GLY A 426 -30.95 31.12 -14.08
C GLY A 426 -32.40 31.11 -13.62
N GLY A 427 -32.67 31.73 -12.47
CA GLY A 427 -34.00 31.77 -11.86
C GLY A 427 -34.34 30.52 -11.04
N GLN A 428 -35.63 30.31 -10.76
CA GLN A 428 -36.12 29.20 -9.96
C GLN A 428 -37.13 28.35 -10.73
N GLY A 429 -36.95 27.04 -10.77
CA GLY A 429 -37.96 26.12 -11.30
C GLY A 429 -38.20 26.20 -12.82
N ASN A 430 -37.31 26.85 -13.57
CA ASN A 430 -37.47 26.99 -15.02
C ASN A 430 -37.14 25.69 -15.75
N THR A 431 -37.94 25.35 -16.76
CA THR A 431 -37.82 24.11 -17.53
C THR A 431 -37.77 24.41 -19.03
N ALA A 432 -36.73 23.92 -19.71
CA ALA A 432 -36.60 24.00 -21.18
C ALA A 432 -36.48 22.59 -21.78
N THR A 433 -37.53 22.11 -22.45
CA THR A 433 -37.61 20.74 -23.02
C THR A 433 -37.65 20.73 -24.55
N GLY A 434 -37.93 21.86 -25.19
CA GLY A 434 -37.84 21.98 -26.65
C GLY A 434 -36.39 21.97 -27.14
N SER A 435 -36.12 21.40 -28.32
CA SER A 435 -34.79 21.53 -28.91
C SER A 435 -34.50 23.00 -29.23
N HIS A 436 -33.33 23.52 -28.86
CA HIS A 436 -32.99 24.95 -28.92
C HIS A 436 -33.88 25.87 -28.06
N ALA A 437 -34.66 25.33 -27.12
CA ALA A 437 -35.48 26.15 -26.25
C ALA A 437 -34.61 26.91 -25.23
N SER A 438 -34.98 28.16 -24.93
CA SER A 438 -34.21 29.00 -24.01
C SER A 438 -35.09 29.66 -22.96
N VAL A 439 -34.68 29.62 -21.69
CA VAL A 439 -35.26 30.42 -20.62
C VAL A 439 -34.17 31.30 -20.00
N SER A 440 -34.30 32.62 -20.11
CA SER A 440 -33.28 33.53 -19.58
C SER A 440 -33.35 33.70 -18.06
N GLY A 441 -34.48 33.37 -17.42
CA GLY A 441 -34.63 33.42 -15.97
C GLY A 441 -36.08 33.42 -15.52
N GLY A 442 -36.34 33.96 -14.33
CA GLY A 442 -37.69 34.04 -13.75
C GLY A 442 -38.06 32.83 -12.89
N GLU A 443 -39.36 32.61 -12.69
CA GLU A 443 -39.90 31.57 -11.82
C GLU A 443 -40.86 30.63 -12.56
N ASN A 444 -40.58 29.33 -12.53
CA ASN A 444 -41.44 28.25 -13.03
C ASN A 444 -41.81 28.34 -14.52
N ASN A 445 -41.00 28.97 -15.36
CA ASN A 445 -41.28 29.08 -16.79
C ASN A 445 -41.03 27.74 -17.53
N LEU A 446 -41.87 27.41 -18.51
CA LEU A 446 -41.80 26.20 -19.33
C LEU A 446 -41.67 26.52 -20.83
N ALA A 447 -40.48 26.32 -21.40
CA ALA A 447 -40.25 26.39 -22.84
C ALA A 447 -40.16 24.96 -23.43
N SER A 448 -41.27 24.46 -23.98
CA SER A 448 -41.38 23.08 -24.49
C SER A 448 -41.43 22.98 -26.02
N GLY A 449 -41.77 24.06 -26.71
CA GLY A 449 -41.74 24.12 -28.17
C GLY A 449 -40.31 24.12 -28.72
N PRO A 450 -40.02 23.51 -29.88
CA PRO A 450 -38.69 23.64 -30.48
C PRO A 450 -38.42 25.10 -30.86
N SER A 451 -37.23 25.59 -30.49
CA SER A 451 -36.79 26.99 -30.58
C SER A 451 -37.68 27.97 -29.81
N ALA A 452 -38.46 27.49 -28.83
CA ALA A 452 -39.27 28.36 -27.99
C ALA A 452 -38.40 29.18 -27.02
N SER A 453 -38.76 30.43 -26.76
CA SER A 453 -37.97 31.31 -25.90
C SER A 453 -38.81 32.00 -24.83
N ILE A 454 -38.36 31.98 -23.59
CA ILE A 454 -38.93 32.78 -22.50
C ILE A 454 -37.85 33.68 -21.92
N SER A 455 -38.03 35.01 -21.99
CA SER A 455 -37.01 35.94 -21.48
C SER A 455 -37.09 36.14 -19.96
N GLY A 456 -38.22 35.84 -19.32
CA GLY A 456 -38.33 35.85 -17.87
C GLY A 456 -39.78 35.92 -17.36
N GLY A 457 -39.96 36.52 -16.18
CA GLY A 457 -41.25 36.56 -15.49
C GLY A 457 -41.60 35.23 -14.82
N GLY A 458 -42.90 34.96 -14.70
CA GLY A 458 -43.43 33.71 -14.19
C GLY A 458 -44.23 33.89 -12.90
N SER A 459 -44.36 32.81 -12.13
CA SER A 459 -45.05 32.82 -10.84
C SER A 459 -44.38 31.90 -9.84
N GLY A 460 -44.49 32.23 -8.55
CA GLY A 460 -44.02 31.35 -7.48
C GLY A 460 -44.75 30.00 -7.40
N ASP A 461 -45.94 29.90 -7.99
CA ASP A 461 -46.66 28.64 -8.15
C ASP A 461 -46.22 27.93 -9.46
N PRO A 462 -45.71 26.69 -9.38
CA PRO A 462 -45.30 25.91 -10.56
C PRO A 462 -46.42 25.66 -11.58
N ALA A 463 -47.68 25.65 -11.15
CA ALA A 463 -48.81 25.41 -12.04
C ALA A 463 -49.14 26.61 -12.95
N PHE A 464 -48.54 27.77 -12.67
CA PHE A 464 -48.94 29.06 -13.24
C PHE A 464 -47.79 29.84 -13.88
N GLY A 465 -46.66 29.19 -14.17
CA GLY A 465 -45.55 29.82 -14.87
C GLY A 465 -45.87 30.17 -16.32
N ASN A 466 -45.00 30.95 -16.96
CA ASN A 466 -45.17 31.23 -18.39
C ASN A 466 -44.86 29.98 -19.21
N VAL A 467 -45.63 29.73 -20.26
CA VAL A 467 -45.52 28.56 -21.14
C VAL A 467 -45.30 29.00 -22.57
N ALA A 468 -44.26 28.48 -23.22
CA ALA A 468 -44.01 28.62 -24.65
C ALA A 468 -43.89 27.22 -25.27
N SER A 469 -44.96 26.74 -25.91
CA SER A 469 -45.08 25.34 -26.38
C SER A 469 -45.18 25.17 -27.89
N GLY A 470 -45.42 26.24 -28.66
CA GLY A 470 -45.41 26.21 -30.12
C GLY A 470 -43.99 26.26 -30.72
N PHE A 471 -43.85 25.83 -31.96
CA PHE A 471 -42.59 25.95 -32.70
C PHE A 471 -42.25 27.43 -32.91
N TYR A 472 -41.04 27.88 -32.50
CA TYR A 472 -40.66 29.30 -32.47
C TYR A 472 -41.58 30.21 -31.64
N SER A 473 -42.36 29.67 -30.69
CA SER A 473 -43.18 30.52 -29.83
C SER A 473 -42.34 31.26 -28.80
N SER A 474 -42.81 32.43 -28.35
CA SER A 474 -42.03 33.25 -27.43
C SER A 474 -42.87 34.00 -26.40
N VAL A 475 -42.29 34.12 -25.20
CA VAL A 475 -42.82 34.96 -24.12
C VAL A 475 -41.71 35.90 -23.65
N THR A 476 -41.94 37.21 -23.66
CA THR A 476 -40.91 38.15 -23.17
C THR A 476 -40.96 38.27 -21.64
N GLY A 477 -42.13 38.25 -21.03
CA GLY A 477 -42.27 38.25 -19.57
C GLY A 477 -43.72 38.19 -19.11
N GLY A 478 -43.98 38.72 -17.91
CA GLY A 478 -45.30 38.66 -17.29
C GLY A 478 -45.50 37.40 -16.46
N ARG A 479 -46.75 37.06 -16.15
CA ARG A 479 -47.16 35.91 -15.33
C ARG A 479 -48.26 35.13 -16.05
N ARG A 480 -48.26 33.80 -15.95
CA ARG A 480 -49.27 32.92 -16.58
C ARG A 480 -49.46 33.13 -18.08
N ALA A 481 -48.47 33.66 -18.79
CA ALA A 481 -48.55 33.83 -20.23
C ALA A 481 -48.43 32.47 -20.94
N VAL A 482 -49.24 32.22 -21.98
CA VAL A 482 -49.22 30.97 -22.75
C VAL A 482 -49.08 31.27 -24.24
N ALA A 483 -47.92 31.00 -24.82
CA ALA A 483 -47.66 31.05 -26.26
C ALA A 483 -47.60 29.61 -26.83
N SER A 484 -48.75 29.09 -27.24
CA SER A 484 -48.89 27.68 -27.68
C SER A 484 -49.03 27.49 -29.19
N GLY A 485 -49.33 28.55 -29.94
CA GLY A 485 -49.33 28.53 -31.40
C GLY A 485 -47.92 28.57 -31.99
N ASP A 486 -47.74 27.97 -33.15
CA ASP A 486 -46.48 28.06 -33.90
C ASP A 486 -46.22 29.52 -34.32
N ASN A 487 -45.02 30.03 -34.05
CA ASN A 487 -44.60 31.43 -34.19
C ASN A 487 -45.45 32.41 -33.38
N SER A 488 -46.15 31.96 -32.33
CA SER A 488 -46.95 32.86 -31.49
C SER A 488 -46.08 33.64 -30.49
N HIS A 489 -46.57 34.81 -30.07
CA HIS A 489 -45.83 35.70 -29.19
C HIS A 489 -46.71 36.29 -28.09
N VAL A 490 -46.22 36.29 -26.85
CA VAL A 490 -46.78 37.09 -25.76
C VAL A 490 -45.70 38.02 -25.20
N SER A 491 -45.90 39.33 -25.26
CA SER A 491 -44.88 40.25 -24.77
C SER A 491 -44.86 40.33 -23.24
N ALA A 492 -45.97 40.62 -22.58
CA ALA A 492 -46.02 40.73 -21.12
C ALA A 492 -47.47 40.62 -20.59
N GLY A 493 -47.67 40.92 -19.30
CA GLY A 493 -48.99 40.97 -18.67
C GLY A 493 -49.28 39.79 -17.74
N ASP A 494 -50.54 39.59 -17.38
CA ASP A 494 -51.00 38.47 -16.56
C ASP A 494 -52.02 37.64 -17.34
N GLN A 495 -51.78 36.33 -17.46
CA GLN A 495 -52.73 35.38 -18.04
C GLN A 495 -53.12 35.66 -19.50
N ASN A 496 -52.17 36.09 -20.33
CA ASN A 496 -52.39 36.28 -21.76
C ASN A 496 -52.08 34.99 -22.56
N ILE A 497 -52.94 34.64 -23.51
CA ILE A 497 -52.87 33.41 -24.31
C ILE A 497 -52.74 33.73 -25.80
N ALA A 498 -51.70 33.23 -26.47
CA ALA A 498 -51.50 33.28 -27.90
C ALA A 498 -51.40 31.84 -28.46
N SER A 499 -52.53 31.29 -28.91
CA SER A 499 -52.67 29.87 -29.31
C SER A 499 -52.80 29.64 -30.81
N GLY A 500 -53.10 30.67 -31.61
CA GLY A 500 -53.13 30.58 -33.08
C GLY A 500 -51.75 30.60 -33.73
N PHE A 501 -51.65 30.05 -34.94
CA PHE A 501 -50.44 30.18 -35.78
C PHE A 501 -50.15 31.66 -36.04
N LEU A 502 -48.92 32.14 -35.79
CA LEU A 502 -48.52 33.56 -35.88
C LEU A 502 -49.36 34.53 -35.03
N SER A 503 -50.05 34.05 -33.99
CA SER A 503 -50.85 34.94 -33.15
C SER A 503 -49.99 35.73 -32.16
N SER A 504 -50.45 36.91 -31.75
CA SER A 504 -49.70 37.76 -30.83
C SER A 504 -50.56 38.45 -29.79
N VAL A 505 -50.05 38.54 -28.57
CA VAL A 505 -50.60 39.38 -27.50
C VAL A 505 -49.50 40.29 -26.97
N SER A 506 -49.68 41.60 -27.12
CA SER A 506 -48.65 42.60 -26.75
C SER A 506 -48.65 42.94 -25.26
N GLY A 507 -49.69 42.60 -24.50
CA GLY A 507 -49.78 42.90 -23.07
C GLY A 507 -51.19 42.80 -22.50
N GLY A 508 -51.40 43.32 -21.29
CA GLY A 508 -52.70 43.36 -20.63
C GLY A 508 -52.97 42.19 -19.69
N GLN A 509 -54.24 41.96 -19.37
CA GLN A 509 -54.69 40.88 -18.50
C GLN A 509 -55.73 40.00 -19.19
N GLU A 510 -55.59 38.68 -19.10
CA GLU A 510 -56.62 37.73 -19.56
C GLU A 510 -57.01 37.87 -21.04
N ASN A 511 -56.09 38.30 -21.91
CA ASN A 511 -56.36 38.41 -23.34
C ASN A 511 -56.05 37.10 -24.08
N GLU A 512 -56.82 36.77 -25.12
CA GLU A 512 -56.67 35.56 -25.92
C GLU A 512 -56.58 35.88 -27.43
N ALA A 513 -55.53 35.41 -28.10
CA ALA A 513 -55.37 35.44 -29.55
C ALA A 513 -55.27 34.00 -30.10
N SER A 514 -56.40 33.45 -30.53
CA SER A 514 -56.55 32.04 -30.94
C SER A 514 -56.71 31.83 -32.45
N GLY A 515 -57.08 32.86 -33.21
CA GLY A 515 -57.13 32.80 -34.68
C GLY A 515 -55.74 32.80 -35.33
N SER A 516 -55.64 32.31 -36.57
CA SER A 516 -54.38 32.38 -37.32
C SER A 516 -54.02 33.82 -37.65
N SER A 517 -52.81 34.26 -37.30
CA SER A 517 -52.36 35.66 -37.39
C SER A 517 -53.23 36.66 -36.61
N ALA A 518 -53.92 36.19 -35.56
CA ALA A 518 -54.71 37.06 -34.70
C ALA A 518 -53.83 37.92 -33.79
N ALA A 519 -54.26 39.15 -33.49
CA ALA A 519 -53.48 40.07 -32.65
C ALA A 519 -54.32 40.76 -31.58
N VAL A 520 -53.85 40.75 -30.33
CA VAL A 520 -54.38 41.60 -29.25
C VAL A 520 -53.29 42.56 -28.77
N CYS A 521 -53.51 43.85 -28.93
CA CYS A 521 -52.51 44.87 -28.59
C CYS A 521 -52.44 45.19 -27.09
N GLY A 522 -53.45 44.80 -26.30
CA GLY A 522 -53.53 45.03 -24.86
C GLY A 522 -54.96 45.02 -24.33
N GLY A 523 -55.16 45.54 -23.12
CA GLY A 523 -56.48 45.61 -22.47
C GLY A 523 -56.73 44.46 -21.49
N GLU A 524 -58.00 44.26 -21.14
CA GLU A 524 -58.45 43.20 -20.23
C GLU A 524 -59.48 42.30 -20.92
N ARG A 525 -59.37 40.97 -20.77
CA ARG A 525 -60.40 40.01 -21.20
C ARG A 525 -60.81 40.11 -22.69
N ASN A 526 -59.91 40.53 -23.57
CA ASN A 526 -60.19 40.62 -25.02
C ASN A 526 -59.89 39.30 -25.74
N VAL A 527 -60.69 38.95 -26.74
CA VAL A 527 -60.57 37.70 -27.53
C VAL A 527 -60.48 38.01 -29.02
N SER A 528 -59.42 37.53 -29.68
CA SER A 528 -59.24 37.60 -31.14
C SER A 528 -59.17 36.16 -31.70
N SER A 529 -60.30 35.65 -32.17
CA SER A 529 -60.49 34.25 -32.60
C SER A 529 -60.61 34.07 -34.12
N GLY A 530 -60.91 35.15 -34.86
CA GLY A 530 -60.97 35.13 -36.33
C GLY A 530 -59.58 35.07 -36.99
N ASP A 531 -59.49 34.51 -38.19
CA ASP A 531 -58.24 34.52 -38.95
C ASP A 531 -57.88 35.94 -39.41
N ARG A 532 -56.66 36.38 -39.09
CA ARG A 532 -56.16 37.76 -39.31
C ARG A 532 -57.00 38.83 -38.60
N SER A 533 -57.70 38.45 -37.53
CA SER A 533 -58.45 39.37 -36.69
C SER A 533 -57.52 40.19 -35.78
N SER A 534 -57.98 41.35 -35.33
CA SER A 534 -57.22 42.16 -34.37
C SER A 534 -58.12 42.90 -33.39
N VAL A 535 -57.71 42.92 -32.11
CA VAL A 535 -58.26 43.79 -31.08
C VAL A 535 -57.18 44.77 -30.62
N THR A 536 -57.47 46.06 -30.68
CA THR A 536 -56.47 47.11 -30.37
C THR A 536 -56.40 47.49 -28.89
N GLY A 537 -57.34 47.02 -28.06
CA GLY A 537 -57.38 47.29 -26.61
C GLY A 537 -58.81 47.26 -26.05
N GLY A 538 -58.99 47.75 -24.82
CA GLY A 538 -60.29 47.84 -24.13
C GLY A 538 -60.55 46.70 -23.14
N ASP A 539 -61.79 46.56 -22.69
CA ASP A 539 -62.24 45.48 -21.79
C ASP A 539 -63.33 44.64 -22.47
N GLY A 540 -63.11 43.32 -22.58
CA GLY A 540 -64.15 42.38 -23.03
C GLY A 540 -64.52 42.45 -24.52
N ASN A 541 -63.62 42.90 -25.40
CA ASN A 541 -63.90 42.95 -26.84
C ASN A 541 -63.65 41.58 -27.51
N GLU A 542 -64.44 41.28 -28.54
CA GLU A 542 -64.32 40.04 -29.32
C GLU A 542 -64.20 40.34 -30.81
N ALA A 543 -63.20 39.77 -31.47
CA ALA A 543 -63.03 39.78 -32.92
C ALA A 543 -62.98 38.34 -33.46
N SER A 544 -64.05 37.90 -34.10
CA SER A 544 -64.29 36.50 -34.47
C SER A 544 -64.53 36.23 -35.96
N ALA A 545 -64.56 37.27 -36.80
CA ALA A 545 -64.84 37.19 -38.23
C ALA A 545 -63.60 37.33 -39.10
#